data_AF-A0A6A1WNY3-F1
#
_entry.id   AF-A0A6A1WNY3-F1
#
_cell.length_a   1.000
_cell.length_b   1.000
_cell.length_c   1.000
_cell.angle_alpha   90.00
_cell.angle_beta   90.00
_cell.angle_gamma   90.00
#
_symmetry.space_group_name_H-M   'P 1'
#
loop_
_entity.id
_entity.type
_entity.pdbx_description
1 polymer ?
#
loop_
_entity_poly.entity_id
_entity_poly.type
_entity_poly.pdbx_seq_one_letter_code
_entity_poly.pdbx_strand_id
1 'polypeptide(L)'
;MNKEEWTRVCDLFTSEEFQRRSAINKENRAKLKIVHTSERSLLKNPESDEISPALLIKKNTNKDGMWTSEDARKNFEKMEVTVAARVRGKVIHRSGDFR
;
A
#
# COMPACT_ATOMS: atom_id res chain seq x y z
N MET A 1 -9.68 -32.67 8.12
CA MET A 1 -11.04 -32.46 8.66
C MET A 1 -11.88 -33.66 8.26
N ASN A 2 -12.41 -34.39 9.23
CA ASN A 2 -13.23 -35.57 8.97
C ASN A 2 -14.70 -35.17 8.72
N LYS A 3 -15.55 -36.14 8.33
CA LYS A 3 -16.95 -35.88 7.97
C LYS A 3 -17.76 -35.30 9.15
N GLU A 4 -17.51 -35.77 10.37
CA GLU A 4 -18.21 -35.31 11.56
C GLU A 4 -17.81 -33.88 11.95
N GLU A 5 -16.53 -33.53 11.81
CA GLU A 5 -16.03 -32.17 12.01
C GLU A 5 -16.67 -31.20 11.04
N TRP A 6 -16.82 -31.59 9.77
CA TRP A 6 -17.53 -30.78 8.79
C TRP A 6 -19.00 -30.60 9.19
N THR A 7 -19.71 -31.69 9.52
CA THR A 7 -21.13 -31.59 9.95
C THR A 7 -21.29 -30.62 11.13
N ARG A 8 -20.43 -30.70 12.14
CA ARG A 8 -20.46 -29.77 13.29
C ARG A 8 -20.28 -28.31 12.90
N VAL A 9 -19.42 -28.04 11.92
CA VAL A 9 -19.22 -26.67 11.39
C VAL A 9 -20.47 -26.20 10.63
N CYS A 10 -21.09 -27.07 9.83
CA CYS A 10 -22.37 -26.75 9.17
C CYS A 10 -23.46 -26.43 10.20
N ASP A 11 -23.59 -27.28 11.23
CA ASP A 11 -24.60 -27.11 12.28
C ASP A 11 -24.42 -25.78 13.03
N LEU A 12 -23.17 -25.39 13.30
CA LEU A 12 -22.85 -24.10 13.92
C LEU A 12 -23.40 -22.91 13.11
N PHE A 13 -23.27 -22.95 11.79
CA PHE A 13 -23.80 -21.90 10.91
C PHE A 13 -25.33 -21.92 10.83
N THR A 14 -25.98 -23.06 11.07
CA THR A 14 -27.45 -23.16 11.13
C THR A 14 -28.04 -22.75 12.48
N SER A 15 -27.21 -22.62 13.52
CA SER A 15 -27.68 -22.23 14.85
C SER A 15 -28.35 -20.85 14.86
N GLU A 16 -29.42 -20.72 15.66
CA GLU A 16 -30.15 -19.45 15.77
C GLU A 16 -29.26 -18.30 16.25
N GLU A 17 -28.32 -18.58 17.15
CA GLU A 17 -27.39 -17.57 17.67
C GLU A 17 -26.50 -17.02 16.54
N PHE A 18 -25.95 -17.91 15.71
CA PHE A 18 -25.13 -17.50 14.57
C PHE A 18 -25.95 -16.68 13.58
N GLN A 19 -27.17 -17.13 13.25
CA GLN A 19 -28.05 -16.42 12.32
C GLN A 19 -28.43 -15.02 12.83
N ARG A 20 -28.76 -14.87 14.12
CA ARG A 20 -29.03 -13.56 14.73
C ARG A 20 -27.81 -12.64 14.64
N ARG A 21 -26.62 -13.13 15.01
CA ARG A 21 -25.37 -12.35 14.96
C ARG A 21 -24.99 -11.98 13.53
N SER A 22 -25.20 -12.88 12.58
CA SER A 22 -24.96 -12.66 11.16
C SER A 22 -25.86 -11.55 10.59
N ALA A 23 -27.17 -11.57 10.91
CA ALA A 23 -28.11 -10.53 10.49
C ALA A 23 -27.69 -9.14 11.00
N ILE A 24 -27.33 -9.04 12.29
CA ILE A 24 -26.84 -7.80 12.90
C ILE A 24 -25.52 -7.35 12.24
N ASN A 25 -24.58 -8.27 12.00
CA ASN A 25 -23.30 -7.96 11.37
C ASN A 25 -23.50 -7.44 9.94
N LYS A 26 -24.44 -8.02 9.19
CA LYS A 26 -24.81 -7.54 7.85
C LYS A 26 -25.34 -6.11 7.88
N GLU A 27 -26.21 -5.77 8.82
CA GLU A 27 -26.70 -4.40 9.00
C GLU A 27 -25.57 -3.44 9.41
N ASN A 28 -24.70 -3.87 10.32
CA ASN A 28 -23.57 -3.07 10.75
C ASN A 28 -22.58 -2.82 9.61
N ARG A 29 -22.35 -3.83 8.77
CA ARG A 29 -21.52 -3.71 7.57
C ARG A 29 -22.08 -2.70 6.58
N ALA A 30 -23.40 -2.63 6.41
CA ALA A 30 -24.05 -1.64 5.57
C ALA A 30 -23.97 -0.21 6.14
N LYS A 31 -23.90 -0.07 7.48
CA LYS A 31 -23.72 1.21 8.17
C LYS A 31 -22.27 1.71 8.14
N LEU A 32 -21.30 0.85 7.84
CA LEU A 32 -19.91 1.27 7.68
C LEU A 32 -19.79 2.13 6.41
N LYS A 33 -19.40 3.38 6.57
CA LYS A 33 -18.92 4.20 5.46
C LYS A 33 -17.63 3.57 4.98
N ILE A 34 -17.66 2.92 3.81
CA ILE A 34 -16.45 2.53 3.11
C ILE A 34 -15.81 3.83 2.62
N VAL A 35 -14.98 4.44 3.46
CA VAL A 35 -14.04 5.44 2.99
C VAL A 35 -13.03 4.65 2.16
N HIS A 36 -13.28 4.57 0.87
CA HIS A 36 -12.23 4.25 -0.08
C HIS A 36 -11.23 5.41 0.01
N THR A 37 -10.21 5.28 0.83
CA THR A 37 -8.92 5.92 0.58
C THR A 37 -8.36 5.29 -0.70
N SER A 38 -8.98 5.68 -1.81
CA SER A 38 -8.40 5.53 -3.14
C SER A 38 -7.15 6.39 -3.11
N GLU A 39 -6.05 5.71 -2.82
CA GLU A 39 -4.67 6.17 -2.94
C GLU A 39 -4.16 7.14 -1.86
N ARG A 40 -2.96 6.78 -1.36
CA ARG A 40 -1.86 7.73 -1.12
C ARG A 40 -1.92 8.55 0.17
N SER A 41 -1.77 7.88 1.31
CA SER A 41 -1.11 8.47 2.48
C SER A 41 0.43 8.50 2.31
N LEU A 42 0.91 8.86 1.11
CA LEU A 42 2.26 9.38 0.96
C LEU A 42 2.12 10.86 1.14
N LEU A 43 2.39 11.28 2.38
CA LEU A 43 2.85 12.61 2.78
C LEU A 43 2.89 13.61 1.61
N LYS A 44 1.74 14.21 1.28
CA LYS A 44 1.72 15.36 0.38
C LYS A 44 2.20 16.55 1.22
N ASN A 45 3.44 16.96 1.00
CA ASN A 45 3.85 18.30 1.36
C ASN A 45 3.10 19.24 0.40
N PRO A 46 2.28 20.19 0.88
CA PRO A 46 1.43 21.01 0.00
C PRO A 46 2.22 21.92 -0.97
N GLU A 47 3.55 21.98 -0.86
CA GLU A 47 4.43 22.79 -1.71
C GLU A 47 5.15 22.00 -2.82
N SER A 48 5.01 20.67 -2.90
CA SER A 48 5.58 19.91 -4.03
C SER A 48 4.79 18.66 -4.41
N ASP A 49 4.30 18.63 -5.65
CA ASP A 49 3.61 17.48 -6.27
C ASP A 49 4.55 16.31 -6.63
N GLU A 50 5.85 16.41 -6.34
CA GLU A 50 6.83 15.35 -6.59
C GLU A 50 7.07 14.52 -5.33
N ILE A 51 6.35 13.41 -5.20
CA ILE A 51 6.74 12.33 -4.29
C ILE A 51 8.05 11.74 -4.83
N SER A 52 9.15 11.93 -4.11
CA SER A 52 10.43 11.32 -4.45
C SER A 52 10.23 9.81 -4.63
N PRO A 53 10.52 9.24 -5.82
CA PRO A 53 10.38 7.80 -6.04
C PRO A 53 11.19 6.96 -5.04
N ALA A 54 12.25 7.53 -4.46
CA ALA A 54 13.06 6.90 -3.41
C ALA A 54 12.28 6.64 -2.10
N LEU A 55 11.24 7.43 -1.80
CA LEU A 55 10.39 7.24 -0.60
C LEU A 55 9.32 6.16 -0.79
N LEU A 56 9.05 5.78 -2.04
CA LEU A 56 7.99 4.88 -2.44
C LEU A 56 8.39 3.40 -2.44
N ILE A 57 9.68 3.12 -2.48
CA ILE A 57 10.19 1.77 -2.66
C ILE A 57 10.60 1.24 -1.29
N LYS A 58 9.80 0.31 -0.76
CA LYS A 58 10.20 -0.47 0.40
C LYS A 58 11.44 -1.28 0.01
N LYS A 59 12.60 -0.97 0.60
CA LYS A 59 13.83 -1.76 0.40
C LYS A 59 13.55 -3.20 0.87
N ASN A 60 13.54 -4.14 -0.07
CA ASN A 60 13.35 -5.57 0.18
C ASN A 60 14.69 -6.20 0.56
N THR A 61 15.20 -5.80 1.73
CA THR A 61 16.43 -6.34 2.32
C THR A 61 16.09 -7.22 3.53
N ASN A 62 16.87 -8.27 3.77
CA ASN A 62 16.76 -9.08 4.98
C ASN A 62 17.28 -8.32 6.22
N LYS A 63 17.29 -8.98 7.38
CA LYS A 63 17.76 -8.38 8.65
C LYS A 63 19.23 -7.94 8.60
N ASP A 64 20.03 -8.56 7.74
CA ASP A 64 21.45 -8.28 7.54
C ASP A 64 21.71 -7.22 6.45
N GLY A 65 20.64 -6.60 5.93
CA GLY A 65 20.74 -5.59 4.87
C GLY A 65 21.02 -6.15 3.47
N MET A 66 21.02 -7.48 3.30
CA MET A 66 21.23 -8.13 2.01
C MET A 66 19.93 -8.19 1.21
N TRP A 67 20.03 -7.98 -0.10
CA TRP A 67 18.88 -8.08 -1.00
C TRP A 67 18.31 -9.50 -0.97
N THR A 68 16.99 -9.61 -0.80
CA THR A 68 16.32 -10.91 -0.79
C THR A 68 16.13 -11.51 -2.18
N SER A 69 16.29 -10.70 -3.23
CA SER A 69 16.24 -11.12 -4.64
C SER A 69 17.05 -10.18 -5.53
N GLU A 70 17.63 -10.73 -6.60
CA GLU A 70 18.36 -9.96 -7.61
C GLU A 70 17.45 -9.00 -8.38
N ASP A 71 16.18 -9.37 -8.60
CA ASP A 71 15.20 -8.51 -9.26
C ASP A 71 14.85 -7.29 -8.41
N ALA A 72 14.80 -7.45 -7.09
CA ALA A 72 14.59 -6.34 -6.17
C ALA A 72 15.73 -5.33 -6.25
N ARG A 73 16.98 -5.81 -6.34
CA ARG A 73 18.17 -4.98 -6.55
C ARG A 73 18.14 -4.26 -7.90
N LYS A 74 17.90 -4.98 -9.00
CA LYS A 74 17.84 -4.41 -10.36
C LYS A 74 16.75 -3.35 -10.50
N ASN A 75 15.58 -3.57 -9.89
CA ASN A 75 14.49 -2.61 -9.90
C ASN A 75 14.83 -1.34 -9.11
N PHE A 76 15.51 -1.48 -7.97
CA PHE A 76 16.00 -0.35 -7.19
C PHE A 76 17.05 0.47 -7.97
N GLU A 77 18.04 -0.20 -8.57
CA GLU A 77 19.10 0.44 -9.38
C GLU A 77 18.52 1.17 -10.60
N LYS A 78 17.57 0.55 -11.31
CA LYS A 78 16.89 1.18 -12.46
C LYS A 78 16.13 2.44 -12.04
N MET A 79 15.49 2.43 -10.87
CA MET A 79 14.81 3.61 -10.33
C MET A 79 15.78 4.73 -9.95
N GLU A 80 16.87 4.42 -9.24
CA GLU A 80 17.93 5.39 -8.91
C GLU A 80 18.44 6.11 -10.17
N VAL A 81 18.69 5.37 -11.25
CA VAL A 81 19.12 5.94 -12.54
C VAL A 81 18.05 6.88 -13.13
N THR A 82 16.77 6.50 -13.09
CA THR A 82 15.69 7.35 -13.59
C THR A 82 15.48 8.62 -12.77
N VAL A 83 15.62 8.55 -11.45
CA VAL A 83 15.54 9.72 -10.56
C VAL A 83 16.71 10.66 -10.83
N ALA A 84 17.93 10.12 -10.93
CA ALA A 84 19.12 10.92 -11.25
C ALA A 84 19.02 11.60 -12.62
N ALA A 85 18.42 10.94 -13.62
CA ALA A 85 18.18 11.54 -14.93
C ALA A 85 17.14 12.67 -14.88
N ARG A 86 16.07 12.51 -14.09
CA ARG A 86 15.02 13.54 -13.90
C ARG A 86 15.58 14.80 -13.24
N VAL A 87 16.45 14.65 -12.23
CA VAL A 87 17.09 15.77 -11.53
C VAL A 87 18.03 16.55 -12.46
N ARG A 88 18.74 15.87 -13.37
CA ARG A 88 19.64 16.52 -14.34
C ARG A 88 18.93 17.24 -15.48
N GLY A 89 17.62 17.03 -15.68
CA GLY A 89 16.83 17.66 -16.75
C GLY A 89 16.17 18.99 -16.39
N LYS A 90 16.18 19.42 -15.11
CA LYS A 90 15.65 20.73 -14.70
C LYS A 90 16.71 21.82 -14.93
N VAL A 91 16.61 22.54 -16.04
CA VAL A 91 17.32 23.81 -16.26
C VAL A 91 16.88 24.78 -15.17
N ILE A 92 17.78 25.09 -14.25
CA ILE A 92 17.56 26.08 -13.20
C ILE A 92 17.66 27.45 -13.87
N HIS A 93 16.52 28.04 -14.27
CA HIS A 93 16.47 29.44 -14.68
C HIS A 93 16.74 30.29 -13.43
N ARG A 94 17.99 30.73 -13.25
CA ARG A 94 18.31 31.80 -12.30
C ARG A 94 17.99 33.12 -12.99
N SER A 95 16.81 33.67 -12.73
CA SER A 95 16.51 35.06 -13.06
C SER A 95 17.51 35.93 -12.31
N GLY A 96 18.49 36.46 -13.03
CA GLY A 96 19.28 37.59 -12.57
C GLY A 96 18.44 38.85 -12.76
N ASP A 97 18.16 39.55 -11.68
CA ASP A 97 17.61 40.90 -11.76
C ASP A 97 18.75 41.86 -12.09
N PHE A 98 18.81 42.24 -13.37
CA PHE A 98 19.41 43.49 -13.82
C PHE A 98 18.42 44.62 -13.52
N ARG A 99 18.74 45.49 -12.56
CA ARG A 99 19.11 46.91 -12.76
C ARG A 99 19.01 47.71 -11.47
#